data_AF-A0A2N5IAY1-F1
#
_entry.id   AF-A0A2N5IAY1-F1
#
_cell.length_a   1.000
_cell.length_b   1.000
_cell.length_c   1.000
_cell.angle_alpha   90.00
_cell.angle_beta   90.00
_cell.angle_gamma   90.00
#
_symmetry.space_group_name_H-M   'P 1'
#
loop_
_entity.id
_entity.type
_entity.pdbx_description
1 polymer ?
#
loop_
_entity_poly.entity_id
_entity_poly.type
_entity_poly.pdbx_seq_one_letter_code
_entity_poly.pdbx_strand_id
1 'polypeptide(L)'
;MKQHLLTIIGQIQEDARFFIYEYNEDGTFKSVFKEKPYVLSLIQDATDIQPHENYDDVILVNGNMGLWTKSFSENIDYPTENTEGFMEYISQYNPYYKVFIKLDEEKKTITFKLGDKEKTLELIERTNYVSKPHYKKYMKCVSVEDLKKHIDDKFWNPRMVDIGRIVLGLKDFKVSSFLEIA
;
A
#
# COMPACT_ATOMS: atom_id res chain seq x y z
N MET A 1 -10.77 17.63 -3.09
CA MET A 1 -9.64 16.87 -3.68
C MET A 1 -8.26 17.53 -3.49
N LYS A 2 -7.95 18.68 -4.13
CA LYS A 2 -6.61 19.33 -4.06
C LYS A 2 -6.03 19.46 -2.65
N GLN A 3 -6.78 20.08 -1.73
CA GLN A 3 -6.32 20.27 -0.35
C GLN A 3 -6.06 18.95 0.39
N HIS A 4 -6.84 17.91 0.10
CA HIS A 4 -6.65 16.59 0.68
C HIS A 4 -5.37 15.93 0.17
N LEU A 5 -5.09 16.02 -1.15
CA LEU A 5 -3.82 15.57 -1.73
C LEU A 5 -2.63 16.29 -1.11
N LEU A 6 -2.71 17.62 -0.96
CA LEU A 6 -1.67 18.43 -0.31
C LEU A 6 -1.46 18.03 1.17
N THR A 7 -2.54 17.67 1.87
CA THR A 7 -2.46 17.19 3.25
C THR A 7 -1.74 15.84 3.33
N ILE A 8 -2.12 14.89 2.47
CA ILE A 8 -1.51 13.55 2.44
C ILE A 8 -0.03 13.64 2.05
N ILE A 9 0.31 14.35 0.97
CA ILE A 9 1.71 14.46 0.54
C ILE A 9 2.57 15.17 1.60
N GLY A 10 1.99 16.08 2.38
CA GLY A 10 2.67 16.71 3.51
C GLY A 10 3.12 15.73 4.61
N GLN A 11 2.49 14.56 4.72
CA GLN A 11 2.82 13.51 5.70
C GLN A 11 3.85 12.50 5.17
N ILE A 12 4.18 12.54 3.88
CA ILE A 12 5.08 11.59 3.22
C ILE A 12 6.53 12.10 3.29
N GLN A 13 7.50 11.20 3.39
CA GLN A 13 8.94 11.55 3.45
C GLN A 13 9.44 12.21 2.16
N GLU A 14 10.46 13.07 2.28
CA GLU A 14 10.96 13.89 1.16
C GLU A 14 11.55 13.09 -0.01
N ASP A 15 12.20 11.97 0.28
CA ASP A 15 12.80 11.06 -0.71
C ASP A 15 11.81 10.05 -1.32
N ALA A 16 10.53 10.13 -0.93
CA ALA A 16 9.50 9.26 -1.48
C ALA A 16 9.32 9.45 -2.99
N ARG A 17 9.05 8.35 -3.68
CA ARG A 17 8.85 8.32 -5.13
C ARG A 17 7.44 7.89 -5.47
N PHE A 18 6.82 8.63 -6.37
CA PHE A 18 5.44 8.47 -6.78
C PHE A 18 5.36 7.96 -8.20
N PHE A 19 4.54 6.94 -8.42
CA PHE A 19 4.22 6.44 -9.74
C PHE A 19 3.17 7.34 -10.38
N ILE A 20 3.51 7.91 -11.54
CA ILE A 20 2.62 8.78 -12.30
C ILE A 20 2.49 8.31 -13.75
N TYR A 21 1.41 8.72 -14.38
CA TYR A 21 1.12 8.54 -15.79
C TYR A 21 1.27 9.90 -16.49
N GLU A 22 2.11 9.98 -17.51
CA GLU A 22 2.19 11.14 -18.41
C GLU A 22 1.43 10.76 -19.69
N TYR A 23 0.26 11.37 -19.92
CA TYR A 23 -0.60 11.09 -21.08
C TYR A 23 -0.22 11.97 -22.27
N ASN A 24 -0.21 11.36 -23.45
CA ASN A 24 -0.02 12.03 -24.74
C ASN A 24 -1.38 12.41 -25.35
N GLU A 25 -1.37 13.32 -26.31
CA GLU A 25 -2.58 13.78 -27.01
C GLU A 25 -3.31 12.66 -27.78
N ASP A 26 -2.58 11.61 -28.17
CA ASP A 26 -3.13 10.44 -28.87
C ASP A 26 -3.79 9.41 -27.92
N GLY A 27 -3.84 9.71 -26.61
CA GLY A 27 -4.42 8.85 -25.58
C GLY A 27 -3.48 7.74 -25.08
N THR A 28 -2.26 7.64 -25.61
CA THR A 28 -1.23 6.79 -25.02
C THR A 28 -0.65 7.43 -23.76
N PHE A 29 -0.02 6.63 -22.90
CA PHE A 29 0.68 7.16 -21.72
C PHE A 29 1.98 6.42 -21.48
N LYS A 30 2.89 7.07 -20.76
CA LYS A 30 4.05 6.42 -20.16
C LYS A 30 3.96 6.50 -18.65
N SER A 31 4.49 5.48 -17.98
CA SER A 31 4.55 5.42 -16.52
C SER A 31 5.96 5.74 -16.04
N VAL A 32 6.07 6.65 -15.08
CA VAL A 32 7.36 7.08 -14.54
C VAL A 32 7.27 7.29 -13.02
N PHE A 33 8.41 7.11 -12.35
CA PHE A 33 8.54 7.47 -10.93
C PHE A 33 9.11 8.88 -10.78
N LYS A 34 8.39 9.76 -10.10
CA LYS A 34 8.82 11.12 -9.77
C LYS A 34 9.01 11.30 -8.27
N GLU A 35 9.88 12.22 -7.90
CA GLU A 35 10.14 12.56 -6.50
C GLU A 35 9.01 13.42 -5.91
N LYS A 36 8.89 13.41 -4.58
CA LYS A 36 7.89 14.21 -3.86
C LYS A 36 7.83 15.68 -4.28
N PRO A 37 8.95 16.43 -4.45
CA PRO A 37 8.88 17.85 -4.81
C PRO A 37 8.17 18.10 -6.15
N TYR A 38 8.39 17.22 -7.13
CA TYR A 38 7.71 17.31 -8.42
C TYR A 38 6.21 17.08 -8.31
N VAL A 39 5.79 16.05 -7.57
CA VAL A 39 4.36 15.76 -7.39
C VAL A 39 3.68 16.86 -6.56
N LEU A 40 4.38 17.40 -5.56
CA LEU A 40 3.90 18.53 -4.77
C LEU A 40 3.66 19.76 -5.65
N SER A 41 4.64 20.15 -6.48
CA SER A 41 4.46 21.29 -7.38
C SER A 41 3.33 21.04 -8.38
N LEU A 42 3.25 19.83 -8.94
CA LEU A 42 2.18 19.44 -9.86
C LEU A 42 0.79 19.62 -9.23
N ILE A 43 0.60 19.22 -7.96
CA ILE A 43 -0.68 19.41 -7.26
C ILE A 43 -0.91 20.89 -6.91
N GLN A 44 0.12 21.60 -6.45
CA GLN A 44 0.02 23.02 -6.06
C GLN A 44 -0.35 23.92 -7.24
N ASP A 45 0.23 23.68 -8.41
CA ASP A 45 0.04 24.46 -9.62
C ASP A 45 -1.18 24.00 -10.44
N ALA A 46 -1.81 22.90 -10.05
CA ALA A 46 -2.99 22.37 -10.72
C ALA A 46 -4.14 23.39 -10.75
N THR A 47 -4.65 23.64 -11.95
CA THR A 47 -5.89 24.41 -12.17
C THR A 47 -7.11 23.49 -12.22
N ASP A 48 -6.91 22.23 -12.61
CA ASP A 48 -7.93 21.20 -12.64
C ASP A 48 -7.41 19.89 -12.02
N ILE A 49 -8.24 19.29 -11.16
CA ILE A 49 -7.98 17.98 -10.55
C ILE A 49 -9.29 17.20 -10.51
N GLN A 50 -9.33 16.07 -11.22
CA GLN A 50 -10.53 15.26 -11.37
C GLN A 50 -10.23 13.75 -11.34
N PRO A 51 -11.22 12.91 -11.00
CA PRO A 51 -11.11 11.47 -11.20
C PRO A 51 -10.81 11.11 -12.65
N HIS A 52 -10.00 10.07 -12.88
CA HIS A 52 -9.93 9.46 -14.20
C HIS A 52 -11.21 8.67 -14.49
N GLU A 53 -11.83 8.86 -15.66
CA GLU A 53 -13.13 8.25 -15.99
C GLU A 53 -13.12 6.71 -15.95
N ASN A 54 -12.02 6.11 -16.44
CA ASN A 54 -11.89 4.66 -16.55
C ASN A 54 -11.10 3.97 -15.41
N TYR A 55 -10.47 4.72 -14.50
CA TYR A 55 -9.58 4.15 -13.48
C TYR A 55 -9.89 4.76 -12.10
N ASP A 56 -10.39 3.93 -11.18
CA ASP A 56 -10.89 4.37 -9.86
C ASP A 56 -9.77 4.66 -8.83
N ASP A 57 -8.52 4.44 -9.24
CA ASP A 57 -7.28 4.66 -8.49
C ASP A 57 -6.36 5.69 -9.18
N VAL A 58 -6.87 6.45 -10.16
CA VAL A 58 -6.11 7.50 -10.85
C VAL A 58 -6.82 8.85 -10.74
N ILE A 59 -6.08 9.87 -10.34
CA ILE A 59 -6.51 11.26 -10.36
C ILE A 59 -5.81 11.97 -11.52
N LEU A 60 -6.57 12.59 -12.42
CA LEU A 60 -6.04 13.43 -13.47
C LEU A 60 -5.78 14.85 -12.94
N VAL A 61 -4.61 15.38 -13.23
CA VAL A 61 -4.18 16.75 -12.99
C VAL A 61 -3.99 17.44 -14.33
N ASN A 62 -4.68 18.56 -14.53
CA ASN A 62 -4.67 19.35 -15.76
C ASN A 62 -4.94 18.53 -17.04
N GLY A 63 -5.66 17.42 -16.92
CA GLY A 63 -6.08 16.54 -18.03
C GLY A 63 -5.00 15.63 -18.64
N ASN A 64 -3.71 15.79 -18.31
CA ASN A 64 -2.62 15.03 -18.95
C ASN A 64 -1.65 14.35 -17.99
N MET A 65 -1.80 14.55 -16.67
CA MET A 65 -0.99 13.91 -15.65
C MET A 65 -1.85 13.04 -14.74
N GLY A 66 -1.66 11.73 -14.76
CA GLY A 66 -2.32 10.79 -13.86
C GLY A 66 -1.50 10.54 -12.61
N LEU A 67 -2.08 10.82 -11.45
CA LEU A 67 -1.55 10.46 -10.15
C LEU A 67 -2.16 9.13 -9.72
N TRP A 68 -1.33 8.09 -9.57
CA TRP A 68 -1.80 6.81 -9.03
C TRP A 68 -1.98 6.93 -7.52
N THR A 69 -3.23 6.85 -7.05
CA THR A 69 -3.58 7.09 -5.65
C THR A 69 -2.92 6.09 -4.70
N LYS A 70 -2.70 4.86 -5.17
CA LYS A 70 -1.98 3.83 -4.41
C LYS A 70 -0.57 4.27 -4.04
N SER A 71 0.09 5.03 -4.91
CA SER A 71 1.45 5.50 -4.66
C SER A 71 1.52 6.46 -3.46
N PHE A 72 0.44 7.17 -3.13
CA PHE A 72 0.38 7.95 -1.89
C PHE A 72 0.29 7.02 -0.68
N SER A 73 -0.64 6.07 -0.67
CA SER A 73 -0.81 5.15 0.46
C SER A 73 0.41 4.25 0.69
N GLU A 74 1.14 3.90 -0.35
CA GLU A 74 2.36 3.08 -0.25
C GLU A 74 3.53 3.85 0.37
N ASN A 75 3.56 5.18 0.24
CA ASN A 75 4.62 6.04 0.75
C ASN A 75 4.33 6.66 2.12
N ILE A 76 3.16 6.41 2.71
CA ILE A 76 2.90 6.81 4.11
C ILE A 76 3.70 5.89 5.03
N ASP A 77 4.61 6.49 5.79
CA ASP A 77 5.26 5.83 6.90
C ASP A 77 4.31 5.81 8.10
N TYR A 78 4.18 4.64 8.73
CA TYR A 78 3.33 4.43 9.88
C TYR A 78 4.24 4.08 11.07
N PRO A 79 4.65 5.06 11.89
CA PRO A 79 5.42 4.80 13.10
C PRO A 79 4.70 3.75 13.95
N THR A 80 5.39 2.65 14.24
CA THR A 80 4.80 1.49 14.92
C THR A 80 5.56 1.22 16.21
N GLU A 81 4.88 1.36 17.34
CA GLU A 81 5.43 1.09 18.66
C GLU A 81 5.14 -0.35 19.11
N ASN A 82 5.83 -0.81 20.17
CA ASN A 82 5.61 -2.13 20.80
C ASN A 82 5.69 -3.29 19.79
N THR A 83 6.80 -3.36 19.05
CA THR A 83 7.07 -4.36 18.01
C THR A 83 7.89 -5.55 18.52
N GLU A 84 7.99 -5.73 19.84
CA GLU A 84 8.74 -6.84 20.44
C GLU A 84 8.20 -8.20 19.98
N GLY A 85 9.09 -9.04 19.44
CA GLY A 85 8.76 -10.35 18.89
C GLY A 85 8.07 -10.32 17.52
N PHE A 86 7.97 -9.16 16.87
CA PHE A 86 7.61 -9.05 15.45
C PHE A 86 8.87 -8.93 14.59
N MET A 87 8.80 -9.45 13.37
CA MET A 87 9.78 -9.19 12.33
C MET A 87 9.27 -8.07 11.41
N GLU A 88 10.12 -7.09 11.13
CA GLU A 88 9.81 -6.02 10.17
C GLU A 88 10.07 -6.51 8.75
N TYR A 89 9.08 -6.38 7.88
CA TYR A 89 9.20 -6.72 6.47
C TYR A 89 8.93 -5.48 5.63
N ILE A 90 9.92 -5.11 4.83
CA ILE A 90 9.93 -3.91 3.98
C ILE A 90 10.00 -4.36 2.53
N SER A 91 9.11 -3.82 1.69
CA SER A 91 9.12 -4.07 0.25
C SER A 91 10.44 -3.61 -0.37
N GLN A 92 11.06 -4.48 -1.17
CA GLN A 92 12.28 -4.13 -1.91
C GLN A 92 12.09 -2.99 -2.93
N TYR A 93 10.85 -2.65 -3.27
CA TYR A 93 10.52 -1.61 -4.26
C TYR A 93 10.24 -0.24 -3.62
N ASN A 94 9.88 -0.21 -2.33
CA ASN A 94 9.55 1.01 -1.62
C ASN A 94 9.89 0.87 -0.12
N PRO A 95 10.86 1.64 0.41
CA PRO A 95 11.28 1.53 1.81
C PRO A 95 10.19 1.90 2.83
N TYR A 96 9.15 2.64 2.41
CA TYR A 96 8.01 3.02 3.25
C TYR A 96 6.87 2.00 3.21
N TYR A 97 6.89 1.10 2.23
CA TYR A 97 5.89 0.05 2.12
C TYR A 97 6.32 -1.17 2.95
N LYS A 98 5.92 -1.15 4.22
CA LYS A 98 6.29 -2.17 5.20
C LYS A 98 5.12 -2.68 6.04
N VAL A 99 5.35 -3.76 6.77
CA VAL A 99 4.47 -4.31 7.82
C VAL A 99 5.29 -5.11 8.82
N PHE A 100 4.84 -5.18 10.07
CA PHE A 100 5.40 -6.08 11.09
C PHE A 100 4.58 -7.36 11.14
N ILE A 101 5.26 -8.52 11.14
CA ILE A 101 4.61 -9.84 11.16
C ILE A 101 5.18 -10.66 12.31
N LYS A 102 4.28 -11.33 13.05
CA LYS A 102 4.62 -12.32 14.07
C LYS A 102 3.87 -13.61 13.77
N LEU A 103 4.60 -14.71 13.57
CA LEU A 103 4.06 -16.04 13.34
C LEU A 103 4.22 -16.86 14.63
N ASP A 104 3.12 -17.41 15.13
CA ASP A 104 3.09 -18.35 16.26
C ASP A 104 2.76 -19.74 15.71
N GLU A 105 3.79 -20.58 15.60
CA GLU A 105 3.67 -21.91 14.98
C GLU A 105 2.91 -22.90 15.85
N GLU A 106 3.00 -22.77 17.18
CA GLU A 106 2.32 -23.64 18.14
C GLU A 106 0.82 -23.35 18.19
N LYS A 107 0.45 -22.07 18.29
CA LYS A 107 -0.95 -21.63 18.30
C LYS A 107 -1.56 -21.57 16.91
N LYS A 108 -0.75 -21.76 15.87
CA LYS A 108 -1.16 -21.66 14.46
C LYS A 108 -1.84 -20.32 14.18
N THR A 109 -1.16 -19.22 14.52
CA THR A 109 -1.65 -17.85 14.27
C THR A 109 -0.60 -16.98 13.60
N ILE A 110 -1.06 -15.97 12.87
CA ILE A 110 -0.22 -14.90 12.30
C ILE A 110 -0.79 -13.55 12.73
N THR A 111 0.06 -12.68 13.24
CA THR A 111 -0.29 -11.32 13.66
C THR A 111 0.40 -10.31 12.76
N PHE A 112 -0.38 -9.39 12.20
CA PHE A 112 0.11 -8.24 11.45
C PHE A 112 0.00 -7.00 12.32
N LYS A 113 0.97 -6.09 12.20
CA LYS A 113 0.98 -4.82 12.91
C LYS A 113 1.58 -3.70 12.05
N LEU A 114 0.96 -2.52 12.09
CA LEU A 114 1.46 -1.30 11.47
C LEU A 114 0.71 -0.08 12.01
N GLY A 115 1.43 0.94 12.46
CA GLY A 115 0.85 2.11 13.11
C GLY A 115 0.12 1.75 14.41
N ASP A 116 -1.11 2.23 14.54
CA ASP A 116 -2.03 1.91 15.63
C ASP A 116 -2.80 0.59 15.40
N LYS A 117 -2.59 -0.08 14.27
CA LYS A 117 -3.36 -1.26 13.87
C LYS A 117 -2.60 -2.55 14.17
N GLU A 118 -3.30 -3.49 14.79
CA GLU A 118 -2.83 -4.85 15.02
C GLU A 118 -3.96 -5.84 14.73
N LYS A 119 -3.63 -6.96 14.09
CA LYS A 119 -4.62 -8.00 13.81
C LYS A 119 -4.01 -9.38 13.75
N THR A 120 -4.53 -10.28 14.57
CA THR A 120 -4.22 -11.71 14.57
C THR A 120 -5.24 -12.48 13.77
N LEU A 121 -4.75 -13.41 12.94
CA LEU A 121 -5.55 -14.36 12.17
C LEU A 121 -5.15 -15.79 12.55
N GLU A 122 -6.13 -16.66 12.69
CA GLU A 122 -5.89 -18.11 12.76
C GLU A 122 -5.41 -18.64 11.41
N LEU A 123 -4.55 -19.66 11.45
CA LEU A 123 -4.04 -20.35 10.27
C LEU A 123 -4.87 -21.61 10.00
N ILE A 124 -5.38 -21.72 8.78
CA ILE A 124 -6.09 -22.89 8.27
C ILE A 124 -5.16 -23.58 7.27
N GLU A 125 -4.53 -24.67 7.71
CA GLU A 125 -3.59 -25.48 6.92
C GLU A 125 -4.31 -26.46 5.96
N ARG A 126 -3.53 -27.19 5.16
CA ARG A 126 -3.99 -28.20 4.18
C ARG A 126 -4.88 -27.62 3.09
N THR A 127 -4.55 -26.41 2.66
CA THR A 127 -5.22 -25.74 1.53
C THR A 127 -4.29 -25.67 0.31
N ASN A 128 -4.82 -25.26 -0.83
CA ASN A 128 -4.04 -25.07 -2.06
C ASN A 128 -3.38 -23.67 -2.15
N TYR A 129 -3.29 -22.94 -1.03
CA TYR A 129 -2.76 -21.58 -0.99
C TYR A 129 -1.56 -21.52 -0.05
N VAL A 130 -0.52 -20.75 -0.39
CA VAL A 130 0.63 -20.55 0.50
C VAL A 130 0.34 -19.44 1.52
N SER A 131 -0.18 -18.30 1.07
CA SER A 131 -0.67 -17.22 1.94
C SER A 131 -1.90 -16.54 1.32
N LYS A 132 -3.10 -16.91 1.79
CA LYS A 132 -4.35 -16.29 1.33
C LYS A 132 -5.21 -15.84 2.51
N PRO A 133 -5.30 -14.53 2.81
CA PRO A 133 -6.22 -14.04 3.81
C PRO A 133 -7.66 -14.24 3.31
N HIS A 134 -8.54 -14.76 4.17
CA HIS A 134 -9.96 -14.94 3.85
C HIS A 134 -10.82 -13.99 4.66
N TYR A 135 -11.40 -12.99 3.99
CA TYR A 135 -12.21 -11.91 4.59
C TYR A 135 -11.57 -11.27 5.84
N LYS A 136 -10.24 -11.27 5.93
CA LYS A 136 -9.49 -10.80 7.11
C LYS A 136 -9.91 -11.49 8.42
N LYS A 137 -10.43 -12.72 8.37
CA LYS A 137 -10.84 -13.50 9.55
C LYS A 137 -9.81 -14.58 9.90
N TYR A 138 -9.27 -15.22 8.88
CA TYR A 138 -8.24 -16.25 9.00
C TYR A 138 -7.34 -16.24 7.76
N MET A 139 -6.22 -16.96 7.82
CA MET A 139 -5.27 -17.14 6.72
C MET A 139 -5.29 -18.60 6.27
N LYS A 140 -5.50 -18.84 4.97
CA LYS A 140 -5.32 -20.18 4.38
C LYS A 140 -3.86 -20.36 3.97
N CYS A 141 -3.26 -21.47 4.39
CA CYS A 141 -1.91 -21.89 4.00
C CYS A 141 -1.86 -23.40 3.66
N VAL A 142 -0.79 -23.86 3.03
CA VAL A 142 -0.51 -25.29 2.81
C VAL A 142 -0.12 -25.89 4.16
N SER A 143 0.88 -25.27 4.79
CA SER A 143 1.39 -25.54 6.12
C SER A 143 1.93 -24.23 6.71
N VAL A 144 2.14 -24.19 8.03
CA VAL A 144 2.82 -23.06 8.68
C VAL A 144 4.27 -22.95 8.25
N GLU A 145 4.94 -24.07 8.03
CA GLU A 145 6.33 -24.12 7.59
C GLU A 145 6.49 -23.51 6.19
N ASP A 146 5.56 -23.80 5.27
CA ASP A 146 5.57 -23.20 3.94
C ASP A 146 5.19 -21.72 3.97
N LEU A 147 4.26 -21.32 4.83
CA LEU A 147 3.94 -19.91 5.05
C LEU A 147 5.16 -19.14 5.58
N LYS A 148 5.91 -19.70 6.53
CA LYS A 148 7.14 -19.10 7.06
C LYS A 148 8.19 -18.91 5.97
N LYS A 149 8.47 -19.96 5.18
CA LYS A 149 9.37 -19.86 4.02
C LYS A 149 8.93 -18.77 3.05
N HIS A 150 7.63 -18.67 2.80
CA HIS A 150 7.06 -17.69 1.88
C HIS A 150 7.20 -16.25 2.41
N ILE A 151 7.09 -16.06 3.73
CA ILE A 151 7.31 -14.76 4.39
C ILE A 151 8.77 -14.33 4.29
N ASP A 152 9.69 -15.25 4.51
CA ASP A 152 11.14 -14.98 4.52
C ASP A 152 11.76 -14.94 3.11
N ASP A 153 11.04 -15.40 2.09
CA ASP A 153 11.48 -15.32 0.69
C ASP A 153 11.42 -13.87 0.18
N LYS A 154 12.57 -13.32 -0.19
CA LYS A 154 12.71 -11.97 -0.72
C LYS A 154 11.86 -11.70 -1.97
N PHE A 155 11.64 -12.72 -2.81
CA PHE A 155 10.80 -12.58 -4.00
C PHE A 155 9.33 -12.36 -3.62
N TRP A 156 8.87 -13.07 -2.59
CA TRP A 156 7.48 -13.03 -2.14
C TRP A 156 7.20 -12.01 -1.04
N ASN A 157 8.25 -11.46 -0.43
CA ASN A 157 8.16 -10.47 0.62
C ASN A 157 7.22 -9.29 0.29
N PRO A 158 7.29 -8.64 -0.90
CA PRO A 158 6.37 -7.54 -1.23
C PRO A 158 4.89 -7.96 -1.19
N ARG A 159 4.60 -9.22 -1.55
CA ARG A 159 3.23 -9.76 -1.48
C ARG A 159 2.77 -9.96 -0.04
N MET A 160 3.67 -10.34 0.87
CA MET A 160 3.32 -10.47 2.29
C MET A 160 3.08 -9.11 2.95
N VAL A 161 3.82 -8.07 2.55
CA VAL A 161 3.54 -6.69 2.97
C VAL A 161 2.14 -6.26 2.53
N ASP A 162 1.81 -6.49 1.26
CA ASP A 162 0.49 -6.18 0.69
C ASP A 162 -0.65 -6.91 1.42
N ILE A 163 -0.51 -8.22 1.65
CA ILE A 163 -1.45 -9.01 2.43
C ILE A 163 -1.63 -8.43 3.84
N GLY A 164 -0.55 -8.08 4.52
CA GLY A 164 -0.60 -7.53 5.87
C GLY A 164 -1.39 -6.22 5.93
N ARG A 165 -1.11 -5.28 5.01
CA ARG A 165 -1.82 -3.99 4.95
C ARG A 165 -3.30 -4.17 4.59
N ILE A 166 -3.63 -5.10 3.69
CA ILE A 166 -5.02 -5.48 3.40
C ILE A 166 -5.73 -5.99 4.67
N VAL A 167 -5.09 -6.89 5.42
CA VAL A 167 -5.64 -7.46 6.67
C VAL A 167 -5.88 -6.37 7.71
N LEU A 168 -4.96 -5.42 7.84
CA LEU A 168 -5.06 -4.26 8.73
C LEU A 168 -6.09 -3.21 8.26
N GLY A 169 -6.56 -3.31 7.02
CA GLY A 169 -7.49 -2.33 6.46
C GLY A 169 -6.84 -0.99 6.12
N LEU A 170 -5.52 -0.97 6.00
CA LEU A 170 -4.74 0.13 5.43
C LEU A 170 -4.86 0.01 3.90
N LYS A 171 -6.07 0.28 3.40
CA LYS A 171 -6.41 0.22 1.98
C LYS A 171 -5.69 1.32 1.21
N ASP A 172 -5.47 1.03 -0.06
CA ASP A 172 -5.15 2.04 -1.05
C ASP A 172 -6.21 3.14 -1.05
N PHE A 173 -5.79 4.39 -1.20
CA PHE A 173 -6.75 5.47 -1.34
C PHE A 173 -7.55 5.25 -2.63
N LYS A 174 -8.87 5.19 -2.53
CA LYS A 174 -9.75 5.24 -3.71
C LYS A 174 -9.95 6.68 -4.09
N VAL A 175 -10.17 6.98 -5.38
CA VAL A 175 -10.49 8.37 -5.77
C VAL A 175 -11.70 8.92 -4.98
N SER A 176 -12.67 8.06 -4.63
CA SER A 176 -13.81 8.42 -3.78
C SER A 176 -13.42 9.00 -2.41
N SER A 177 -12.32 8.53 -1.79
CA SER A 177 -11.89 9.09 -0.49
C SER A 177 -11.41 10.53 -0.58
N PHE A 178 -11.07 11.02 -1.79
CA PHE A 178 -10.69 12.41 -2.03
C PHE A 178 -11.86 13.32 -2.42
N LEU A 179 -13.02 12.74 -2.71
CA LEU A 179 -14.25 13.44 -3.09
C LEU A 179 -15.14 13.76 -1.88
N GLU A 180 -15.11 12.92 -0.84
CA GLU A 180 -15.99 13.02 0.35
C GLU A 180 -15.67 14.20 1.30
N ILE A 181 -14.66 15.02 0.99
CA ILE A 181 -14.21 16.17 1.81
C ILE A 181 -14.22 17.47 0.99
N ALA A 182 -15.18 17.62 0.07
CA ALA A 182 -15.40 18.83 -0.71
C ALA A 182 -16.62 19.61 -0.21
#